data_AF-A0A2T1CZE4-F1
#
_entry.id   AF-A0A2T1CZE4-F1
#
_cell.length_a   1.000
_cell.length_b   1.000
_cell.length_c   1.000
_cell.angle_alpha   90.00
_cell.angle_beta   90.00
_cell.angle_gamma   90.00
#
_symmetry.space_group_name_H-M   'P 1'
#
loop_
_entity.id
_entity.type
_entity.pdbx_description
1 polymer ?
#
loop_
_entity_poly.entity_id
_entity_poly.type
_entity_poly.pdbx_seq_one_letter_code
_entity_poly.pdbx_strand_id
1 'polypeptide(L)'
;MNITESTKLLNRHVQMLKAKYPDLVSTVFIDFYCQCQEGIDYLFPVAVQKSIRLLDIVQWFFACVDDGTPTTLINLMWQDVMGPTLGEYLQDEKSEMLLRKAFTSNELKAQIKTWDRVQMPDGNMNLVMKGLLEEISQLEQEHRMNDV
;
A
#
# COMPACT_ATOMS: atom_id res chain seq x y z
N MET A 1 4.84 2.02 20.17
CA MET A 1 5.99 1.41 19.46
C MET A 1 6.34 2.34 18.32
N ASN A 2 7.60 2.51 17.93
CA ASN A 2 7.95 3.36 16.78
C ASN A 2 7.98 2.50 15.51
N ILE A 3 7.60 3.08 14.37
CA ILE A 3 7.85 2.47 13.05
C ILE A 3 9.35 2.25 12.91
N THR A 4 9.73 1.02 12.57
CA THR A 4 11.10 0.58 12.37
C THR A 4 11.73 1.28 11.17
N GLU A 5 13.04 1.53 11.24
CA GLU A 5 13.79 2.10 10.12
C GLU A 5 13.75 1.19 8.87
N SER A 6 13.61 -0.12 9.06
CA SER A 6 13.41 -1.10 7.97
C SER A 6 12.10 -0.83 7.22
N THR A 7 10.98 -0.62 7.93
CA THR A 7 9.69 -0.26 7.33
C THR A 7 9.74 1.08 6.62
N LYS A 8 10.39 2.10 7.23
CA LYS A 8 10.58 3.41 6.59
C LYS A 8 11.39 3.32 5.29
N LEU A 9 12.44 2.51 5.26
CA LEU A 9 13.27 2.31 4.07
C LEU A 9 12.51 1.57 2.97
N LEU A 10 11.78 0.52 3.33
CA LEU A 10 10.92 -0.22 2.41
C LEU A 10 9.87 0.72 1.78
N ASN A 11 9.18 1.52 2.59
CA ASN A 11 8.18 2.46 2.12
C ASN A 11 8.77 3.51 1.17
N ARG A 12 9.99 4.02 1.44
CA ARG A 12 10.69 4.92 0.51
C ARG A 12 10.91 4.28 -0.86
N HIS A 13 11.38 3.03 -0.90
CA HIS A 13 11.62 2.34 -2.16
C HIS A 13 10.32 2.02 -2.90
N VAL A 14 9.29 1.58 -2.18
CA VAL A 14 7.98 1.27 -2.77
C VAL A 14 7.30 2.54 -3.31
N GLN A 15 7.40 3.68 -2.62
CA GLN A 15 6.89 4.97 -3.12
C GLN A 15 7.54 5.41 -4.44
N MET A 16 8.80 5.06 -4.70
CA MET A 16 9.47 5.36 -5.97
C MET A 16 8.85 4.62 -7.17
N LEU A 17 8.15 3.49 -6.94
CA LEU A 17 7.49 2.73 -8.00
C LEU A 17 6.37 3.52 -8.68
N LYS A 18 5.81 4.56 -8.03
CA LYS A 18 4.81 5.46 -8.65
C LYS A 18 5.29 6.11 -9.94
N ALA A 19 6.60 6.36 -10.09
CA ALA A 19 7.16 6.90 -11.32
C ALA A 19 7.06 5.92 -12.48
N LYS A 20 7.07 4.61 -12.20
CA LYS A 20 6.97 3.52 -13.18
C LYS A 20 5.54 3.06 -13.40
N TYR A 21 4.69 3.15 -12.38
CA TYR A 21 3.28 2.77 -12.40
C TYR A 21 2.39 3.99 -12.09
N PRO A 22 2.24 4.94 -13.05
CA PRO A 22 1.58 6.20 -12.80
C PRO A 22 0.05 6.13 -12.86
N ASP A 23 -0.54 4.96 -13.15
CA ASP A 23 -1.99 4.81 -13.19
C ASP A 23 -2.62 4.98 -11.80
N LEU A 24 -3.90 5.37 -11.78
CA LEU A 24 -4.60 5.70 -10.55
C LEU A 24 -4.64 4.51 -9.58
N VAL A 25 -4.89 3.30 -10.07
CA VAL A 25 -5.05 2.12 -9.19
C VAL A 25 -3.71 1.78 -8.56
N SER A 26 -2.63 1.75 -9.34
CA SER A 26 -1.28 1.46 -8.83
C SER A 26 -0.80 2.52 -7.84
N THR A 27 -0.99 3.81 -8.13
CA THR A 27 -0.57 4.89 -7.22
C THR A 27 -1.32 4.85 -5.90
N VAL A 28 -2.64 4.62 -5.93
CA VAL A 28 -3.47 4.49 -4.72
C VAL A 28 -3.12 3.20 -3.96
N PHE A 29 -2.88 2.08 -4.65
CA PHE A 29 -2.45 0.84 -4.00
C PHE A 29 -1.09 0.98 -3.32
N ILE A 30 -0.13 1.67 -3.94
CA ILE A 30 1.18 1.94 -3.33
C ILE A 30 1.03 2.72 -2.01
N ASP A 31 0.19 3.76 -2.00
CA ASP A 31 -0.10 4.51 -0.78
C ASP A 31 -0.76 3.65 0.28
N PHE A 32 -1.77 2.86 -0.12
CA PHE A 32 -2.45 1.93 0.77
C PHE A 32 -1.49 0.91 1.38
N TYR A 33 -0.60 0.33 0.57
CA TYR A 33 0.40 -0.63 1.00
C TYR A 33 1.34 -0.04 2.05
N CYS A 34 1.86 1.17 1.81
CA CYS A 34 2.80 1.81 2.74
C CYS A 34 2.15 2.06 4.11
N GLN A 35 0.90 2.54 4.11
CA GLN A 35 0.11 2.74 5.33
C GLN A 35 -0.20 1.43 6.05
N CYS A 36 -0.45 0.34 5.29
CA CYS A 36 -0.60 -0.98 5.89
C CYS A 36 0.69 -1.46 6.54
N GLN A 37 1.86 -1.27 5.91
CA GLN A 37 3.14 -1.70 6.48
C GLN A 37 3.45 -0.96 7.80
N GLU A 38 3.22 0.34 7.85
CA GLU A 38 3.39 1.14 9.07
C GLU A 38 2.42 0.69 10.17
N GLY A 39 1.15 0.49 9.82
CA GLY A 39 0.14 -0.04 10.73
C GLY A 39 0.47 -1.44 11.23
N ILE A 40 1.00 -2.32 10.37
CA ILE A 40 1.42 -3.69 10.73
C ILE A 40 2.58 -3.65 11.73
N ASP A 41 3.59 -2.83 11.44
CA ASP A 41 4.77 -2.70 12.28
C ASP A 41 4.42 -2.14 13.67
N TYR A 42 3.48 -1.20 13.71
CA TYR A 42 2.99 -0.61 14.96
C TYR A 42 2.08 -1.54 15.77
N LEU A 43 1.10 -2.17 15.12
CA LEU A 43 -0.01 -2.85 15.80
C LEU A 43 0.31 -4.30 16.17
N PHE A 44 1.16 -4.98 15.38
CA PHE A 44 1.36 -6.42 15.51
C PHE A 44 2.73 -6.79 16.05
N PRO A 45 2.82 -7.85 16.89
CA PRO A 45 4.10 -8.42 17.27
C PRO A 45 4.79 -9.07 16.05
N VAL A 46 6.12 -9.11 16.07
CA VAL A 46 6.97 -9.64 14.97
C VAL A 46 6.52 -11.01 14.44
N ALA A 47 6.03 -11.91 15.31
CA ALA A 47 5.53 -13.22 14.92
C ALA A 47 4.31 -13.14 13.97
N VAL A 48 3.43 -12.17 14.20
CA VAL A 48 2.24 -11.91 13.36
C VAL A 48 2.63 -11.12 12.12
N GLN A 49 3.52 -10.13 12.23
CA GLN A 49 4.02 -9.37 11.07
C GLN A 49 4.54 -10.30 9.96
N LYS A 50 5.31 -11.34 10.33
CA LYS A 50 5.85 -12.32 9.39
C LYS A 50 4.80 -13.18 8.68
N SER A 51 3.58 -13.26 9.23
CA SER A 51 2.47 -14.02 8.65
C SER A 51 1.66 -13.24 7.63
N ILE A 52 1.74 -11.90 7.65
CA ILE A 52 1.04 -11.03 6.73
C ILE A 52 1.83 -10.96 5.43
N ARG A 53 1.17 -11.30 4.32
CA ARG A 53 1.74 -11.35 2.98
C ARG A 53 1.20 -10.19 2.15
N LEU A 54 1.93 -9.80 1.10
CA LEU A 54 1.48 -8.81 0.12
C LEU A 54 0.08 -9.12 -0.43
N LEU A 55 -0.24 -10.39 -0.66
CA LEU A 55 -1.57 -10.81 -1.12
C LEU A 55 -2.69 -10.46 -0.12
N ASP A 56 -2.41 -10.54 1.19
CA ASP A 56 -3.39 -10.18 2.22
C ASP A 56 -3.71 -8.68 2.15
N ILE A 57 -2.67 -7.85 1.93
CA ILE A 57 -2.81 -6.39 1.74
C ILE A 57 -3.61 -6.08 0.46
N VAL A 58 -3.36 -6.79 -0.64
CA VAL A 58 -4.16 -6.65 -1.88
C VAL A 58 -5.63 -6.97 -1.64
N GLN A 59 -5.93 -8.03 -0.87
CA GLN A 59 -7.30 -8.37 -0.54
C GLN A 59 -7.97 -7.29 0.33
N TRP A 60 -7.26 -6.72 1.30
CA TRP A 60 -7.78 -5.59 2.08
C TRP A 60 -8.03 -4.36 1.23
N PHE A 61 -7.14 -4.08 0.26
CA PHE A 61 -7.32 -2.97 -0.67
C PHE A 61 -8.61 -3.13 -1.48
N PHE A 62 -8.84 -4.30 -2.08
CA PHE A 62 -10.06 -4.56 -2.83
C PHE A 62 -11.32 -4.46 -1.97
N ALA A 63 -11.29 -4.99 -0.75
CA ALA A 63 -12.41 -4.85 0.18
C ALA A 63 -12.71 -3.36 0.48
N CYS A 64 -11.69 -2.53 0.71
CA CYS A 64 -11.88 -1.11 0.96
C CYS A 64 -12.47 -0.37 -0.26
N VAL A 65 -12.04 -0.71 -1.48
CA VAL A 65 -12.57 -0.12 -2.72
C VAL A 65 -14.01 -0.55 -2.97
N ASP A 66 -14.33 -1.82 -2.78
CA ASP A 66 -15.68 -2.34 -2.97
C ASP A 66 -16.66 -1.68 -1.98
N ASP A 67 -16.32 -1.68 -0.69
CA ASP A 67 -17.13 -1.08 0.37
C ASP A 67 -17.14 0.46 0.32
N GLY A 68 -16.16 1.06 -0.36
CA GLY A 68 -15.98 2.51 -0.43
C GLY A 68 -15.51 3.15 0.88
N THR A 69 -15.02 2.35 1.81
CA THR A 69 -14.57 2.77 3.14
C THR A 69 -13.49 1.81 3.64
N PRO A 70 -12.57 2.22 4.52
CA PRO A 70 -11.61 1.30 5.09
C PRO A 70 -12.31 0.22 5.92
N THR A 71 -11.81 -1.02 5.87
CA THR A 71 -12.29 -2.10 6.75
C THR A 71 -11.98 -1.77 8.22
N THR A 72 -12.57 -2.51 9.16
CA THR A 72 -12.28 -2.30 10.60
C THR A 72 -10.78 -2.41 10.91
N LEU A 73 -10.09 -3.40 10.34
CA LEU A 73 -8.66 -3.58 10.55
C LEU A 73 -7.86 -2.39 10.00
N ILE A 74 -8.18 -1.92 8.81
CA ILE A 74 -7.49 -0.77 8.21
C ILE A 74 -7.77 0.51 9.01
N ASN A 75 -9.01 0.72 9.46
CA ASN A 75 -9.29 1.84 10.36
C ASN A 75 -8.49 1.72 11.66
N LEU A 76 -8.25 0.54 12.22
CA LEU A 76 -7.40 0.38 13.41
C LEU A 76 -5.92 0.65 13.12
N MET A 77 -5.43 0.28 11.93
CA MET A 77 -4.07 0.61 11.48
C MET A 77 -3.87 2.13 11.31
N TRP A 78 -4.92 2.84 10.92
CA TRP A 78 -4.93 4.30 10.71
C TRP A 78 -5.36 5.09 11.96
N GLN A 79 -6.01 4.44 12.93
CA GLN A 79 -6.43 5.09 14.16
C GLN A 79 -5.25 5.27 15.11
N ASP A 80 -4.68 6.47 15.05
CA ASP A 80 -3.90 7.10 16.11
C ASP A 80 -2.64 6.33 16.55
N VAL A 81 -1.67 6.24 15.62
CA VAL A 81 -0.26 6.03 15.94
C VAL A 81 0.29 7.32 16.57
N MET A 82 -0.10 7.61 17.82
CA MET A 82 0.52 8.68 18.62
C MET A 82 1.98 8.31 18.95
N GLY A 83 2.92 8.90 18.21
CA GLY A 83 4.39 8.81 18.38
C GLY A 83 5.09 10.04 17.76
N PRO A 84 6.33 10.40 18.18
CA PRO A 84 6.69 11.76 18.63
C PRO A 84 7.23 12.72 17.55
N THR A 85 6.60 12.85 16.39
CA THR A 85 7.07 13.79 15.34
C THR A 85 5.91 14.40 14.55
N LEU A 86 5.54 15.63 14.89
CA LEU A 86 4.46 16.44 14.27
C LEU A 86 4.53 16.53 12.73
N GLY A 87 5.71 16.34 12.13
CA GLY A 87 5.92 16.41 10.68
C GLY A 87 5.65 15.11 9.91
N GLU A 88 5.88 13.95 10.52
CA GLU A 88 5.52 12.63 9.94
C GLU A 88 3.99 12.49 9.96
N TYR A 89 3.36 12.91 11.07
CA TYR A 89 1.92 12.93 11.28
C TYR A 89 1.11 13.64 10.17
N LEU A 90 1.58 14.79 9.67
CA LEU A 90 0.87 15.55 8.62
C LEU A 90 0.90 14.87 7.24
N GLN A 91 1.95 14.09 6.95
CA GLN A 91 2.03 13.34 5.70
C GLN A 91 1.15 12.10 5.75
N ASP A 92 1.06 11.46 6.92
CA ASP A 92 0.22 10.30 7.16
C ASP A 92 -1.26 10.68 7.11
N GLU A 93 -1.69 11.71 7.85
CA GLU A 93 -3.07 12.22 7.81
C GLU A 93 -3.51 12.61 6.38
N LYS A 94 -2.60 13.23 5.61
CA LYS A 94 -2.87 13.58 4.22
C LYS A 94 -3.05 12.33 3.36
N SER A 95 -2.20 11.32 3.54
CA SER A 95 -2.27 10.07 2.79
C SER A 95 -3.55 9.30 3.13
N GLU A 96 -3.91 9.20 4.40
CA GLU A 96 -5.17 8.61 4.86
C GLU A 96 -6.39 9.33 4.28
N MET A 97 -6.42 10.66 4.32
CA MET A 97 -7.53 11.45 3.76
C MET A 97 -7.64 11.24 2.25
N LEU A 98 -6.52 11.19 1.53
CA LEU A 98 -6.49 10.91 0.10
C LEU A 98 -6.99 9.50 -0.20
N LEU A 99 -6.61 8.49 0.58
CA LEU A 99 -7.08 7.12 0.45
C LEU A 99 -8.58 6.99 0.73
N ARG A 100 -9.09 7.62 1.80
CA ARG A 100 -10.53 7.67 2.11
C ARG A 100 -11.32 8.27 0.94
N LYS A 101 -10.82 9.36 0.36
CA LYS A 101 -11.43 9.97 -0.83
C LYS A 101 -11.35 9.03 -2.03
N ALA A 102 -10.23 8.37 -2.26
CA ALA A 102 -10.01 7.45 -3.36
C ALA A 102 -10.98 6.26 -3.32
N PHE A 103 -11.25 5.67 -2.15
CA PHE A 103 -12.20 4.55 -2.02
C PHE A 103 -13.63 4.90 -2.44
N THR A 104 -14.04 6.15 -2.25
CA THR A 104 -15.35 6.64 -2.71
C THR A 104 -15.37 7.01 -4.20
N SER A 105 -14.23 7.01 -4.89
CA SER A 105 -14.11 7.42 -6.29
C SER A 105 -14.66 6.36 -7.24
N ASN A 106 -15.63 6.74 -8.05
CA ASN A 106 -16.13 5.90 -9.15
C ASN A 106 -15.05 5.60 -10.19
N GLU A 107 -14.07 6.50 -10.35
CA GLU A 107 -12.96 6.30 -11.29
C GLU A 107 -12.07 5.14 -10.85
N LEU A 108 -11.70 5.09 -9.56
CA LEU A 108 -10.93 3.98 -9.00
C LEU A 108 -11.69 2.66 -9.13
N LYS A 109 -12.98 2.64 -8.77
CA LYS A 109 -13.84 1.45 -8.90
C LYS A 109 -13.99 0.96 -10.34
N ALA A 110 -13.93 1.85 -11.33
CA ALA A 110 -13.97 1.49 -12.73
C ALA A 110 -12.64 0.89 -13.19
N GLN A 111 -11.52 1.55 -12.87
CA GLN A 111 -10.19 1.12 -13.32
C GLN A 111 -9.71 -0.18 -12.65
N ILE A 112 -10.12 -0.45 -11.40
CA ILE A 112 -9.68 -1.65 -10.68
C ILE A 112 -10.07 -2.96 -11.38
N LYS A 113 -11.21 -2.97 -12.07
CA LYS A 113 -11.72 -4.13 -12.83
C LYS A 113 -10.84 -4.48 -14.04
N THR A 114 -10.07 -3.52 -14.51
CA THR A 114 -9.16 -3.66 -15.66
C THR A 114 -7.72 -3.42 -15.27
N TRP A 115 -7.39 -3.37 -13.98
CA TRP A 115 -6.09 -2.93 -13.49
C TRP A 115 -4.94 -3.75 -14.08
N ASP A 116 -5.10 -5.07 -14.18
CA ASP A 116 -4.06 -5.96 -14.72
C ASP A 116 -4.00 -5.96 -16.26
N ARG A 117 -4.88 -5.26 -16.97
CA ARG A 117 -4.95 -5.32 -18.43
C ARG A 117 -4.91 -3.92 -19.02
N VAL A 118 -3.70 -3.40 -19.20
CA VAL A 118 -3.49 -2.13 -19.93
C VAL A 118 -3.03 -2.44 -21.35
N GLN A 119 -3.84 -2.01 -22.32
CA GLN A 119 -3.49 -2.16 -23.73
C GLN A 119 -2.46 -1.09 -24.12
N MET A 120 -1.32 -1.53 -24.65
CA MET A 120 -0.26 -0.65 -25.13
C MET A 120 -0.54 -0.18 -26.57
N PRO A 121 0.03 0.96 -27.01
CA PRO A 121 -0.15 1.49 -28.37
C PRO A 121 0.29 0.54 -29.50
N ASP A 122 1.17 -0.42 -29.19
CA ASP A 122 1.67 -1.45 -30.10
C ASP A 122 0.75 -2.69 -30.20
N GLY A 123 -0.36 -2.70 -29.45
CA GLY A 123 -1.31 -3.81 -29.40
C GLY A 123 -0.97 -4.89 -28.38
N ASN A 124 0.15 -4.78 -27.65
CA ASN A 124 0.49 -5.69 -26.57
C ASN A 124 -0.34 -5.40 -25.30
N MET A 125 -0.49 -6.41 -24.44
CA MET A 125 -1.08 -6.23 -23.11
C MET A 125 0.02 -6.14 -22.05
N ASN A 126 -0.04 -5.09 -21.24
CA ASN A 126 0.80 -4.94 -20.06
C ASN A 126 0.05 -5.44 -18.81
N LEU A 127 0.69 -6.34 -18.06
CA LEU A 127 0.19 -6.87 -16.79
C LEU A 127 0.68 -6.00 -15.64
N VAL A 128 0.04 -4.85 -15.48
CA VAL A 128 0.45 -3.79 -14.55
C VAL A 128 0.45 -4.28 -13.10
N MET A 129 -0.64 -4.90 -12.67
CA MET A 129 -0.78 -5.42 -11.31
C MET A 129 0.29 -6.50 -11.04
N LYS A 130 0.45 -7.46 -11.97
CA LYS A 130 1.47 -8.49 -11.82
C LYS A 130 2.87 -7.90 -11.64
N GLY A 131 3.28 -6.97 -12.52
CA GLY A 131 4.60 -6.35 -12.45
C GLY A 131 4.82 -5.57 -11.16
N LEU A 132 3.83 -4.79 -10.72
CA LEU A 132 3.91 -4.03 -9.47
C LEU A 132 4.06 -4.95 -8.26
N LEU A 133 3.28 -6.03 -8.18
CA LEU A 133 3.33 -6.97 -7.05
C LEU A 133 4.65 -7.76 -7.02
N GLU A 134 5.20 -8.12 -8.19
CA GLU A 134 6.52 -8.77 -8.27
C GLU A 134 7.62 -7.83 -7.76
N GLU A 135 7.58 -6.55 -8.11
CA GLU A 135 8.57 -5.55 -7.66
C GLU A 135 8.46 -5.25 -6.17
N ILE A 136 7.24 -5.10 -5.63
CA ILE A 136 7.05 -4.95 -4.18
C ILE A 136 7.55 -6.21 -3.45
N SER A 137 7.23 -7.41 -3.95
CA SER A 137 7.69 -8.65 -3.34
C SER A 137 9.21 -8.80 -3.35
N GLN A 138 9.91 -8.31 -4.39
CA GLN A 138 11.37 -8.30 -4.43
C GLN A 138 11.93 -7.35 -3.38
N LEU A 139 11.39 -6.12 -3.29
CA LEU A 139 11.79 -5.14 -2.29
C LEU A 139 11.59 -5.68 -0.85
N GLU A 140 10.46 -6.35 -0.58
CA GLU A 140 10.20 -6.99 0.71
C GLU A 140 11.26 -8.07 1.05
N GLN A 141 11.67 -8.89 0.07
CA GLN A 141 12.67 -9.95 0.29
C GLN A 141 14.05 -9.37 0.57
N GLU A 142 14.47 -8.36 -0.19
CA GLU A 142 15.75 -7.67 -0.01
C GLU A 142 15.85 -7.05 1.39
N HIS A 143 14.76 -6.46 1.90
CA HIS A 143 14.75 -5.87 3.24
C HIS A 143 14.79 -6.92 4.34
N ARG A 144 14.01 -8.02 4.23
CA ARG A 144 14.02 -9.11 5.21
C ARG A 144 15.39 -9.80 5.33
N MET A 145 16.18 -9.84 4.26
CA MET A 145 17.52 -10.44 4.28
C MET A 145 18.57 -9.54 4.97
N ASN A 146 18.32 -8.23 5.07
CA ASN A 146 19.23 -7.27 5.71
C ASN A 146 18.97 -7.10 7.22
N ASP A 147 17.82 -7.59 7.72
CA ASP A 147 17.43 -7.56 9.14
C ASP A 147 17.87 -8.83 9.93
N VAL A 148 18.69 -9.70 9.33
CA VAL A 148 19.28 -10.92 9.92
C VAL A 148 20.78 -10.75 10.10
#